data_AF-A0A496BJA5-F1
#
_entry.id   AF-A0A496BJA5-F1
#
_cell.length_a   1.000
_cell.length_b   1.000
_cell.length_c   1.000
_cell.angle_alpha   90.00
_cell.angle_beta   90.00
_cell.angle_gamma   90.00
#
_symmetry.space_group_name_H-M   'P 1'
#
loop_
_entity.id
_entity.type
_entity.pdbx_description
1 polymer ?
#
loop_
_entity_poly.entity_id
_entity_poly.type
_entity_poly.pdbx_seq_one_letter_code
_entity_poly.pdbx_strand_id
1 'polypeptide(L)'
;MDPEEQERDSTIRQLLAQIRQQSDVENLDTLIEEVSENDPEITSESKTALRRHANNFLNSEIGEIVFNTNRAYTNQQIHANINGHIIEGRLDRLFKDKMGQYQLIIYDTTEANSSDLYRPEMELYALLVHRRYPGQPRVTINLFFSEQGQGEQIHFSTAQLRKAHEHWEKRISKLQSGIYEKNLEHCCSCPYADRNGQCIIIEARGEEK
;
A
#
# COMPACT_ATOMS: atom_id res chain seq x y z
N MET A 1 -1.10 -6.70 -15.04
CA MET A 1 -2.29 -5.93 -14.62
C MET A 1 -2.70 -5.10 -15.81
N ASP A 2 -4.00 -5.12 -16.11
CA ASP A 2 -4.57 -4.35 -17.20
C ASP A 2 -4.42 -2.84 -16.92
N PRO A 3 -4.05 -1.98 -17.88
CA PRO A 3 -4.10 -0.52 -17.70
C PRO A 3 -5.43 -0.02 -17.14
N GLU A 4 -6.56 -0.60 -17.57
CA GLU A 4 -7.89 -0.23 -17.06
C GLU A 4 -8.06 -0.57 -15.57
N GLU A 5 -7.50 -1.70 -15.12
CA GLU A 5 -7.51 -2.08 -13.70
C GLU A 5 -6.63 -1.15 -12.86
N GLN A 6 -5.50 -0.69 -13.39
CA GLN A 6 -4.60 0.27 -12.72
C GLN A 6 -5.26 1.62 -12.53
N GLU A 7 -5.95 2.12 -13.55
CA GLU A 7 -6.65 3.39 -13.50
C GLU A 7 -7.80 3.34 -12.48
N ARG A 8 -8.60 2.26 -12.51
CA ARG A 8 -9.66 2.05 -11.52
C ARG A 8 -9.14 1.97 -10.09
N ASP A 9 -8.04 1.25 -9.83
CA ASP A 9 -7.41 1.18 -8.50
C ASP A 9 -6.99 2.58 -8.01
N SER A 10 -6.35 3.35 -8.89
CA SER A 10 -5.94 4.72 -8.59
C SER A 10 -7.13 5.62 -8.23
N THR A 11 -8.22 5.55 -9.00
CA THR A 11 -9.44 6.34 -8.75
C THR A 11 -10.11 5.94 -7.43
N ILE A 12 -10.17 4.65 -7.10
CA ILE A 12 -10.68 4.17 -5.79
C ILE A 12 -9.80 4.73 -4.65
N ARG A 13 -8.47 4.62 -4.75
CA ARG A 13 -7.55 5.15 -3.73
C ARG A 13 -7.70 6.67 -3.57
N GLN A 14 -7.90 7.40 -4.66
CA GLN A 14 -8.14 8.84 -4.64
C GLN A 14 -9.44 9.18 -3.92
N LEU A 15 -10.54 8.48 -4.21
CA LEU A 15 -11.81 8.64 -3.51
C LEU A 15 -11.65 8.36 -2.01
N LEU A 16 -11.04 7.23 -1.66
CA LEU A 16 -10.78 6.88 -0.26
C LEU A 16 -9.91 7.93 0.43
N ALA A 17 -8.95 8.55 -0.25
CA ALA A 17 -8.12 9.63 0.29
C ALA A 17 -8.87 10.95 0.53
N GLN A 18 -10.03 11.17 -0.11
CA GLN A 18 -10.85 12.37 0.09
C GLN A 18 -11.81 12.24 1.28
N ILE A 19 -12.23 11.02 1.64
CA ILE A 19 -13.13 10.76 2.78
C ILE A 19 -12.38 10.94 4.10
N ARG A 20 -12.52 12.08 4.78
CA ARG A 20 -11.74 12.44 5.97
C ARG A 20 -12.53 12.39 7.27
N GLN A 21 -13.84 12.59 7.21
CA GLN A 21 -14.73 12.72 8.36
C GLN A 21 -16.14 12.20 8.03
N GLN A 22 -16.94 11.93 9.06
CA GLN A 22 -18.29 11.39 8.90
C GLN A 22 -19.22 12.30 8.07
N SER A 23 -19.04 13.62 8.13
CA SER A 23 -19.86 14.56 7.33
C SER A 23 -19.59 14.46 5.82
N ASP A 24 -18.47 13.86 5.41
CA ASP A 24 -18.18 13.64 3.99
C ASP A 24 -19.09 12.55 3.40
N VAL A 25 -19.74 11.74 4.24
CA VAL A 25 -20.76 10.75 3.85
C VAL A 25 -21.95 11.43 3.19
N GLU A 26 -22.37 12.58 3.71
CA GLU A 26 -23.52 13.34 3.17
C GLU A 26 -23.24 13.88 1.77
N ASN A 27 -21.96 14.03 1.42
CA ASN A 27 -21.49 14.51 0.13
C ASN A 27 -20.83 13.41 -0.72
N LEU A 28 -21.06 12.13 -0.41
CA LEU A 28 -20.39 11.02 -1.11
C LEU A 28 -20.65 11.06 -2.62
N ASP A 29 -21.85 11.45 -3.04
CA ASP A 29 -22.20 11.59 -4.46
C ASP A 29 -21.33 12.66 -5.13
N THR A 30 -21.14 13.81 -4.48
CA THR A 30 -20.27 14.88 -4.96
C THR A 30 -18.82 14.42 -5.06
N LEU A 31 -18.31 13.70 -4.05
CA LEU A 31 -16.95 13.16 -4.09
C LEU A 31 -16.74 12.16 -5.24
N ILE A 32 -17.74 11.30 -5.47
CA ILE A 32 -17.71 10.35 -6.59
C ILE A 32 -17.70 11.09 -7.93
N GLU A 33 -18.54 12.13 -8.09
CA GLU A 33 -18.53 12.93 -9.31
C GLU A 33 -17.19 13.67 -9.50
N GLU A 34 -16.63 14.27 -8.46
CA GLU A 34 -15.34 14.96 -8.53
C GLU A 34 -14.19 14.03 -8.96
N VAL A 35 -14.12 12.81 -8.43
CA VAL A 35 -13.09 11.85 -8.89
C VAL A 35 -13.39 11.33 -10.30
N SER A 36 -14.67 11.23 -10.68
CA SER A 36 -15.07 10.78 -12.02
C SER A 36 -14.80 11.82 -13.11
N GLU A 37 -14.90 13.11 -12.80
CA GLU A 37 -14.56 14.17 -13.76
C GLU A 37 -13.08 14.15 -14.18
N ASN A 38 -12.23 13.58 -13.34
CA ASN A 38 -10.80 13.43 -13.61
C ASN A 38 -10.46 12.14 -14.39
N ASP A 39 -11.47 11.30 -14.69
CA ASP A 39 -11.32 10.00 -15.32
C ASP A 39 -12.43 9.80 -16.37
N PRO A 40 -12.18 10.18 -17.64
CA PRO A 40 -13.20 10.25 -18.69
C PRO A 40 -13.75 8.87 -19.10
N GLU A 41 -13.15 7.77 -18.65
CA GLU A 41 -13.56 6.41 -18.97
C GLU A 41 -14.46 5.79 -17.88
N ILE A 42 -14.79 6.53 -16.82
CA ILE A 42 -15.71 6.06 -15.78
C ILE A 42 -17.11 5.80 -16.34
N THR A 43 -17.51 4.53 -16.25
CA THR A 43 -18.86 4.07 -16.55
C THR A 43 -19.78 4.18 -15.33
N SER A 44 -21.09 4.01 -15.53
CA SER A 44 -22.05 3.89 -14.42
C SER A 44 -21.75 2.69 -13.50
N GLU A 45 -21.20 1.61 -14.06
CA GLU A 45 -20.74 0.45 -13.30
C GLU A 45 -19.53 0.81 -12.43
N SER A 46 -18.56 1.56 -12.97
CA SER A 46 -17.41 2.09 -12.23
C SER A 46 -17.86 2.98 -11.06
N LYS A 47 -18.86 3.86 -11.26
CA LYS A 47 -19.43 4.67 -10.16
C LYS A 47 -20.10 3.83 -9.07
N THR A 48 -20.73 2.72 -9.46
CA THR A 48 -21.32 1.77 -8.50
C THR A 48 -20.24 1.09 -7.67
N ALA A 49 -19.13 0.69 -8.30
CA ALA A 49 -17.97 0.14 -7.61
C ALA A 49 -17.34 1.17 -6.65
N LEU A 50 -17.11 2.40 -7.10
CA LEU A 50 -16.60 3.51 -6.27
C LEU A 50 -17.44 3.69 -5.00
N ARG A 51 -18.77 3.75 -5.15
CA ARG A 51 -19.70 3.85 -4.03
C ARG A 51 -19.59 2.67 -3.07
N ARG A 52 -19.43 1.45 -3.59
CA ARG A 52 -19.23 0.25 -2.77
C ARG A 52 -17.96 0.35 -1.93
N HIS A 53 -16.80 0.65 -2.53
CA HIS A 53 -15.54 0.80 -1.81
C HIS A 53 -15.61 1.91 -0.74
N ALA A 54 -16.22 3.04 -1.08
CA ALA A 54 -16.44 4.13 -0.13
C ALA A 54 -17.32 3.69 1.04
N ASN A 55 -18.48 3.09 0.78
CA ASN A 55 -19.37 2.59 1.82
C ASN A 55 -18.71 1.53 2.70
N ASN A 56 -17.92 0.64 2.12
CA ASN A 56 -17.16 -0.35 2.86
C ASN A 56 -16.16 0.31 3.81
N PHE A 57 -15.45 1.35 3.36
CA PHE A 57 -14.56 2.12 4.23
C PHE A 57 -15.32 2.85 5.34
N LEU A 58 -16.40 3.56 4.98
CA LEU A 58 -17.24 4.33 5.91
C LEU A 58 -17.82 3.46 7.04
N ASN A 59 -18.16 2.20 6.75
CA ASN A 59 -18.74 1.28 7.70
C ASN A 59 -17.72 0.35 8.38
N SER A 60 -16.43 0.52 8.09
CA SER A 60 -15.36 -0.30 8.67
C SER A 60 -14.84 0.26 9.99
N GLU A 61 -14.27 -0.61 10.84
CA GLU A 61 -13.57 -0.21 12.06
C GLU A 61 -12.42 0.78 11.77
N ILE A 62 -11.69 0.57 10.67
CA ILE A 62 -10.62 1.47 10.24
C ILE A 62 -11.18 2.86 9.87
N GLY A 63 -12.33 2.93 9.19
CA GLY A 63 -13.00 4.19 8.89
C GLY A 63 -13.37 4.93 10.18
N GLU A 64 -14.00 4.24 11.13
CA GLU A 64 -14.33 4.81 12.45
C GLU A 64 -13.10 5.32 13.18
N ILE A 65 -11.99 4.56 13.19
CA ILE A 65 -10.73 5.00 13.79
C ILE A 65 -10.31 6.33 13.18
N VAL A 66 -10.30 6.43 11.85
CA VAL A 66 -9.84 7.65 11.16
C VAL A 66 -10.72 8.86 11.45
N PHE A 67 -12.04 8.70 11.44
CA PHE A 67 -12.97 9.82 11.70
C PHE A 67 -12.84 10.36 13.13
N ASN A 68 -12.35 9.54 14.06
CA ASN A 68 -12.07 9.93 15.42
C ASN A 68 -10.66 10.53 15.62
N THR A 69 -9.89 10.74 14.55
CA THR A 69 -8.55 11.36 14.63
C THR A 69 -8.62 12.87 14.38
N ASN A 70 -7.79 13.63 15.08
CA ASN A 70 -7.71 15.08 14.87
C ASN A 70 -7.05 15.47 13.55
N ARG A 71 -6.17 14.59 13.01
CA ARG A 71 -5.40 14.85 11.80
C ARG A 71 -5.10 13.54 11.07
N ALA A 72 -5.55 13.48 9.82
CA ALA A 72 -5.14 12.50 8.84
C ALA A 72 -4.50 13.22 7.64
N TYR A 73 -3.44 12.63 7.10
CA TYR A 73 -2.73 13.09 5.94
C TYR A 73 -2.81 12.00 4.86
N THR A 74 -3.15 12.38 3.64
CA THR A 74 -3.30 11.42 2.53
C THR A 74 -2.31 11.72 1.40
N ASN A 75 -1.95 10.68 0.64
CA ASN A 75 -1.08 10.78 -0.54
C ASN A 75 0.26 11.48 -0.25
N GLN A 76 0.87 11.19 0.91
CA GLN A 76 2.13 11.82 1.32
C GLN A 76 3.34 11.02 0.82
N GLN A 77 4.28 11.70 0.17
CA GLN A 77 5.60 11.12 -0.08
C GLN A 77 6.36 10.95 1.23
N ILE A 78 7.06 9.82 1.35
CA ILE A 78 7.96 9.52 2.45
C ILE A 78 9.24 8.91 1.89
N HIS A 79 10.37 9.26 2.49
CA HIS A 79 11.64 8.62 2.18
C HIS A 79 12.46 8.45 3.45
N ALA A 80 13.33 7.44 3.43
CA ALA A 80 14.36 7.27 4.45
C ALA A 80 15.62 6.67 3.86
N ASN A 81 16.75 6.98 4.49
CA ASN A 81 17.99 6.29 4.23
C ASN A 81 18.03 4.97 5.02
N ILE A 82 18.19 3.86 4.31
CA ILE A 82 18.46 2.52 4.86
C ILE A 82 19.84 2.10 4.35
N ASN A 83 20.85 2.16 5.23
CA ASN A 83 22.23 1.76 4.96
C ASN A 83 22.86 2.40 3.70
N GLY A 84 22.65 3.69 3.49
CA GLY A 84 23.15 4.40 2.30
C GLY A 84 22.22 4.36 1.09
N HIS A 85 21.11 3.62 1.15
CA HIS A 85 20.11 3.57 0.10
C HIS A 85 18.92 4.44 0.45
N ILE A 86 18.44 5.23 -0.51
CA ILE A 86 17.19 5.98 -0.35
C ILE A 86 16.05 5.06 -0.74
N ILE A 87 15.18 4.77 0.22
CA ILE A 87 13.90 4.12 -0.03
C ILE A 87 12.84 5.21 -0.07
N GLU A 88 12.07 5.24 -1.15
CA GLU A 88 10.96 6.17 -1.35
C GLU A 88 9.65 5.41 -1.41
N GLY A 89 8.59 6.03 -0.91
CA GLY A 89 7.24 5.48 -0.94
C GLY A 89 6.20 6.58 -0.87
N ARG A 90 4.94 6.19 -1.01
CA ARG A 90 3.79 7.09 -0.98
C ARG A 90 2.73 6.49 -0.07
N LEU A 91 2.45 7.20 1.02
CA LEU A 91 1.51 6.78 2.03
C LEU A 91 0.08 7.07 1.54
N ASP A 92 -0.77 6.05 1.52
CA ASP A 92 -2.20 6.26 1.22
C ASP A 92 -2.82 7.16 2.28
N ARG A 93 -2.70 6.77 3.57
CA ARG A 93 -3.16 7.59 4.70
C ARG A 93 -2.34 7.43 5.98
N LEU A 94 -1.80 8.53 6.48
CA LEU A 94 -1.08 8.61 7.75
C LEU A 94 -1.90 9.40 8.78
N PHE A 95 -2.11 8.85 9.97
CA PHE A 95 -2.85 9.53 11.04
C PHE A 95 -2.22 9.27 12.41
N LYS A 96 -2.65 10.00 13.43
CA LYS A 96 -2.27 9.74 14.83
C LYS A 96 -3.43 9.15 15.61
N ASP A 97 -3.14 8.13 16.41
CA ASP A 97 -4.09 7.62 17.38
C ASP A 97 -4.25 8.55 18.61
N LYS A 98 -5.11 8.14 19.54
CA LYS A 98 -5.39 8.88 20.78
C LYS A 98 -4.15 9.03 21.68
N MET A 99 -3.13 8.19 21.52
CA MET A 99 -1.85 8.27 22.24
C MET A 99 -0.81 9.13 21.49
N GLY A 100 -1.17 9.69 20.34
CA GLY A 100 -0.28 10.47 19.49
C GLY A 100 0.70 9.64 18.65
N GLN A 101 0.51 8.32 18.58
CA GLN A 101 1.34 7.43 17.77
C GLN A 101 0.82 7.43 16.32
N TYR A 102 1.74 7.53 15.38
CA TYR A 102 1.49 7.44 13.96
C TYR A 102 1.09 6.02 13.55
N GLN A 103 0.02 5.96 12.76
CA GLN A 103 -0.45 4.76 12.10
C GLN A 103 -0.62 5.04 10.61
N LEU A 104 -0.39 4.01 9.81
CA LEU A 104 -0.57 4.04 8.35
C LEU A 104 -1.76 3.17 7.97
N ILE A 105 -2.49 3.57 6.93
CA ILE A 105 -3.36 2.68 6.16
C ILE A 105 -2.70 2.45 4.80
N ILE A 106 -2.72 1.20 4.36
CA ILE A 106 -2.45 0.79 2.98
C ILE A 106 -3.78 0.28 2.44
N TYR A 107 -4.28 0.89 1.37
CA TYR A 107 -5.49 0.45 0.71
C TYR A 107 -5.18 -0.66 -0.28
N ASP A 108 -6.02 -1.68 -0.26
CA ASP A 108 -6.10 -2.69 -1.30
C ASP A 108 -7.52 -2.71 -1.86
N THR A 109 -7.64 -2.76 -3.18
CA THR A 109 -8.93 -2.74 -3.91
C THR A 109 -9.35 -4.11 -4.41
N THR A 110 -8.49 -5.11 -4.23
CA THR A 110 -8.74 -6.51 -4.59
C THR A 110 -9.41 -7.25 -3.44
N GLU A 111 -9.79 -8.51 -3.70
CA GLU A 111 -10.32 -9.36 -2.65
C GLU A 111 -9.28 -9.68 -1.58
N ALA A 112 -9.76 -9.85 -0.34
CA ALA A 112 -8.93 -10.19 0.80
C ALA A 112 -8.05 -11.43 0.51
N ASN A 113 -6.78 -11.17 0.30
CA ASN A 113 -5.73 -12.17 0.17
C ASN A 113 -5.00 -12.34 1.52
N SER A 114 -4.14 -13.37 1.63
CA SER A 114 -3.30 -13.50 2.81
C SER A 114 -2.42 -12.26 2.98
N SER A 115 -2.50 -11.63 4.17
CA SER A 115 -1.68 -10.47 4.54
C SER A 115 -0.18 -10.75 4.51
N ASP A 116 0.22 -12.02 4.53
CA ASP A 116 1.61 -12.45 4.38
C ASP A 116 2.22 -11.96 3.05
N LEU A 117 1.41 -11.85 1.98
CA LEU A 117 1.85 -11.33 0.69
C LEU A 117 2.27 -9.85 0.77
N TYR A 118 1.61 -9.08 1.64
CA TYR A 118 1.87 -7.65 1.85
C TYR A 118 2.95 -7.40 2.90
N ARG A 119 3.44 -8.47 3.57
CA ARG A 119 4.41 -8.34 4.64
C ARG A 119 5.65 -7.54 4.26
N PRO A 120 6.28 -7.74 3.08
CA PRO A 120 7.44 -6.95 2.67
C PRO A 120 7.12 -5.44 2.55
N GLU A 121 5.97 -5.11 1.96
CA GLU A 121 5.53 -3.72 1.78
C GLU A 121 5.24 -3.05 3.14
N MET A 122 4.51 -3.73 4.02
CA MET A 122 4.24 -3.24 5.37
C MET A 122 5.51 -3.04 6.18
N GLU A 123 6.51 -3.93 6.05
CA GLU A 123 7.82 -3.76 6.70
C GLU A 123 8.56 -2.52 6.21
N LEU A 124 8.61 -2.27 4.90
CA LEU A 124 9.24 -1.07 4.34
C LEU A 124 8.54 0.20 4.83
N TYR A 125 7.21 0.26 4.75
CA TYR A 125 6.48 1.42 5.24
C TYR A 125 6.65 1.63 6.75
N ALA A 126 6.66 0.56 7.54
CA ALA A 126 6.90 0.67 8.97
C ALA A 126 8.31 1.21 9.27
N LEU A 127 9.33 0.81 8.51
CA LEU A 127 10.68 1.36 8.58
C LEU A 127 10.71 2.84 8.20
N LEU A 128 10.06 3.23 7.10
CA LEU A 128 9.97 4.62 6.65
C LEU A 128 9.32 5.52 7.72
N VAL A 129 8.17 5.11 8.26
CA VAL A 129 7.46 5.84 9.32
C VAL A 129 8.30 5.90 10.60
N HIS A 130 8.94 4.80 11.01
CA HIS A 130 9.79 4.78 12.20
C HIS A 130 10.99 5.73 12.08
N ARG A 131 11.61 5.81 10.90
CA ARG A 131 12.72 6.73 10.63
C ARG A 131 12.28 8.18 10.58
N ARG A 132 11.12 8.47 9.96
CA ARG A 132 10.58 9.83 9.85
C ARG A 132 10.08 10.38 11.19
N TYR A 133 9.55 9.51 12.04
CA TYR A 133 8.95 9.83 13.34
C TYR A 133 9.57 8.97 14.46
N PRO A 134 10.81 9.29 14.87
CA PRO A 134 11.53 8.51 15.87
C PRO A 134 10.88 8.62 17.26
N GLY A 135 11.16 7.64 18.12
CA GLY A 135 10.73 7.63 19.53
C GLY A 135 9.39 6.94 19.79
N GLN A 136 8.71 6.45 18.75
CA GLN A 136 7.49 5.67 18.93
C GLN A 136 7.84 4.23 19.38
N PRO A 137 7.13 3.68 20.39
CA PRO A 137 7.40 2.32 20.89
C PRO A 137 7.03 1.24 19.87
N ARG A 138 6.10 1.58 18.96
CA ARG A 138 5.67 0.72 17.84
C ARG A 138 5.21 1.58 16.67
N VAL A 139 5.20 0.99 15.49
CA VAL A 139 4.51 1.52 14.30
C VAL A 139 3.38 0.57 13.95
N THR A 140 2.18 1.11 13.73
CA THR A 140 1.01 0.32 13.33
C THR A 140 0.72 0.55 11.85
N ILE A 141 0.62 -0.55 11.11
CA ILE A 141 0.19 -0.55 9.71
C ILE A 141 -1.16 -1.25 9.64
N ASN A 142 -2.12 -0.62 8.98
CA ASN A 142 -3.45 -1.16 8.74
C ASN A 142 -3.56 -1.47 7.25
N LEU A 143 -3.69 -2.74 6.89
CA LEU A 143 -4.01 -3.14 5.53
C LEU A 143 -5.53 -3.18 5.41
N PHE A 144 -6.12 -2.41 4.50
CA PHE A 144 -7.57 -2.32 4.32
C PHE A 144 -8.00 -2.81 2.95
N PHE A 145 -8.72 -3.93 2.91
CA PHE A 145 -9.34 -4.50 1.72
C PHE A 145 -10.70 -3.84 1.50
N SER A 146 -10.70 -2.83 0.64
CA SER A 146 -11.85 -1.96 0.42
C SER A 146 -13.01 -2.66 -0.29
N GLU A 147 -12.77 -3.75 -1.02
CA GLU A 147 -13.82 -4.53 -1.67
C GLU A 147 -14.70 -5.28 -0.64
N GLN A 148 -14.13 -5.73 0.48
CA GLN A 148 -14.86 -6.42 1.56
C GLN A 148 -15.14 -5.52 2.78
N GLY A 149 -14.51 -4.35 2.87
CA GLY A 149 -14.57 -3.52 4.09
C GLY A 149 -13.85 -4.14 5.28
N GLN A 150 -12.91 -5.04 5.02
CA GLN A 150 -12.14 -5.75 6.04
C GLN A 150 -10.74 -5.17 6.15
N GLY A 151 -10.12 -5.28 7.32
CA GLY A 151 -8.75 -4.86 7.49
C GLY A 151 -7.99 -5.72 8.48
N GLU A 152 -6.68 -5.72 8.32
CA GLU A 152 -5.74 -6.33 9.25
C GLU A 152 -4.82 -5.26 9.82
N GLN A 153 -4.62 -5.33 11.13
CA GLN A 153 -3.71 -4.44 11.84
C GLN A 153 -2.45 -5.18 12.25
N ILE A 154 -1.30 -4.65 11.85
CA ILE A 154 0.01 -5.20 12.22
C ILE A 154 0.79 -4.16 13.01
N HIS A 155 1.29 -4.59 14.16
CA HIS A 155 2.17 -3.78 15.02
C HIS A 155 3.62 -4.20 14.88
N PHE A 156 4.47 -3.24 14.57
CA PHE A 156 5.92 -3.41 14.52
C PHE A 156 6.55 -2.75 15.74
N SER A 157 7.00 -3.56 16.70
CA SER A 157 7.86 -3.11 17.79
C SER A 157 9.22 -2.66 17.28
N THR A 158 9.95 -1.87 18.08
CA THR A 158 11.35 -1.48 17.76
C THR A 158 12.24 -2.69 17.47
N ALA A 159 12.05 -3.81 18.17
CA ALA A 159 12.81 -5.03 17.95
C ALA A 159 12.50 -5.69 16.59
N GLN A 160 11.22 -5.70 16.19
CA GLN A 160 10.81 -6.20 14.86
C GLN A 160 11.31 -5.27 13.75
N LEU A 161 11.26 -3.95 13.95
CA LEU A 161 11.79 -2.96 13.00
C LEU A 161 13.30 -3.12 12.80
N ARG A 162 14.06 -3.37 13.89
CA ARG A 162 15.49 -3.67 13.76
C ARG A 162 15.74 -4.93 12.93
N LYS A 163 14.98 -6.00 13.16
CA LYS A 163 15.08 -7.24 12.36
C LYS A 163 14.71 -6.99 10.90
N ALA A 164 13.64 -6.25 10.64
CA ALA A 164 13.22 -5.87 9.28
C ALA A 164 14.31 -5.04 8.58
N HIS A 165 14.97 -4.13 9.30
CA HIS A 165 16.09 -3.35 8.77
C HIS A 165 17.25 -4.26 8.31
N GLU A 166 17.72 -5.17 9.17
CA GLU A 166 18.77 -6.15 8.85
C GLU A 166 18.37 -7.06 7.67
N HIS A 167 17.09 -7.40 7.58
CA HIS A 167 16.56 -8.21 6.48
C HIS A 167 16.59 -7.44 5.15
N TRP A 168 16.13 -6.19 5.14
CA TRP A 168 16.13 -5.35 3.96
C TRP A 168 17.53 -4.96 3.50
N GLU A 169 18.45 -4.72 4.42
CA GLU A 169 19.86 -4.52 4.11
C GLU A 169 20.42 -5.70 3.29
N LYS A 170 20.21 -6.94 3.76
CA LYS A 170 20.64 -8.14 3.03
C LYS A 170 19.98 -8.27 1.67
N ARG A 171 18.68 -7.96 1.56
CA ARG A 171 17.94 -8.00 0.29
C ARG A 171 18.49 -6.99 -0.70
N ILE A 172 18.72 -5.75 -0.28
CA ILE A 172 19.27 -4.70 -1.12
C ILE A 172 20.68 -5.07 -1.58
N SER A 173 21.55 -5.56 -0.68
CA SER A 173 22.89 -6.01 -1.08
C SER A 173 22.85 -7.14 -2.11
N LYS A 174 21.90 -8.08 -2.00
CA LYS A 174 21.70 -9.13 -3.03
C LYS A 174 21.20 -8.55 -4.36
N LEU A 175 20.29 -7.58 -4.34
CA LEU A 175 19.84 -6.91 -5.58
C LEU A 175 21.02 -6.18 -6.26
N GLN A 176 21.89 -5.55 -5.47
CA GLN A 176 23.05 -4.83 -5.99
C GLN A 176 24.18 -5.73 -6.49
N SER A 177 24.27 -6.98 -6.02
CA SER A 177 25.29 -7.91 -6.53
C SER A 177 24.99 -8.37 -7.97
N GLY A 178 23.76 -8.14 -8.48
CA GLY A 178 23.34 -8.59 -9.79
C GLY A 178 23.14 -10.11 -9.91
N ILE A 179 23.25 -10.85 -8.80
CA ILE A 179 23.05 -12.29 -8.76
C ILE A 179 21.60 -12.55 -8.34
N TYR A 180 20.76 -12.86 -9.32
CA TYR A 180 19.33 -13.10 -9.12
C TYR A 180 19.00 -14.59 -9.16
N GLU A 181 18.41 -15.09 -8.07
CA GLU A 181 17.82 -16.43 -8.03
C GLU A 181 16.40 -16.36 -8.61
N LYS A 182 16.11 -17.20 -9.61
CA LYS A 182 14.77 -17.26 -10.21
C LYS A 182 13.79 -17.90 -9.23
N ASN A 183 12.67 -17.23 -8.98
CA ASN A 183 11.56 -17.81 -8.26
C ASN A 183 10.70 -18.66 -9.22
N LEU A 184 11.06 -19.94 -9.34
CA LEU A 184 10.45 -20.86 -10.30
C LEU A 184 8.94 -21.07 -10.05
N GLU A 185 8.48 -20.94 -8.81
CA GLU A 185 7.06 -21.11 -8.45
C GLU A 185 6.18 -20.02 -9.07
N HIS A 186 6.70 -18.79 -9.19
CA HIS A 186 5.97 -17.65 -9.76
C HIS A 186 6.27 -17.41 -11.24
N CYS A 187 7.14 -18.21 -11.86
CA CYS A 187 7.48 -18.04 -13.28
C CYS A 187 6.25 -18.23 -14.17
N CYS A 188 5.36 -19.18 -13.89
CA CYS A 188 4.16 -19.43 -14.72
C CYS A 188 3.18 -18.24 -14.79
N SER A 189 3.23 -17.34 -13.82
CA SER A 189 2.42 -16.11 -13.75
C SER A 189 3.19 -14.85 -14.14
N CYS A 190 4.47 -14.98 -14.50
CA CYS A 190 5.34 -13.86 -14.83
C CYS A 190 5.09 -13.42 -16.28
N PRO A 191 4.92 -12.11 -16.57
CA PRO A 191 4.78 -11.61 -17.95
C PRO A 191 6.05 -11.85 -18.80
N TYR A 192 7.17 -12.17 -18.16
CA TYR A 192 8.43 -12.53 -18.79
C TYR A 192 8.67 -14.05 -18.83
N ALA A 193 7.63 -14.86 -18.70
CA ALA A 193 7.70 -16.30 -18.94
C ALA A 193 6.91 -16.71 -20.17
N ASP A 194 7.36 -17.77 -20.83
CA ASP A 194 6.61 -18.41 -21.90
C ASP A 194 5.45 -19.23 -21.32
N ARG A 195 4.67 -19.86 -22.22
CA ARG A 195 3.52 -20.70 -21.84
C ARG A 195 3.90 -21.95 -21.03
N ASN A 196 5.19 -22.29 -20.96
CA ASN A 196 5.73 -23.41 -20.20
C ASN A 196 6.37 -22.94 -18.88
N GLY A 197 6.24 -21.66 -18.52
CA GLY A 197 6.84 -21.09 -17.32
C GLY A 197 8.36 -20.87 -17.44
N GLN A 198 8.94 -20.93 -18.64
CA GLN A 198 10.35 -20.63 -18.86
C GLN A 198 10.56 -19.13 -19.06
N CYS A 199 11.52 -18.56 -18.34
CA CYS A 199 11.85 -17.14 -18.48
C CYS A 199 12.35 -16.83 -19.90
N ILE A 200 11.68 -15.90 -20.59
CA ILE A 200 12.04 -15.46 -21.95
C ILE A 200 13.22 -14.49 -21.95
N ILE A 201 13.60 -13.97 -20.77
CA ILE A 201 14.83 -13.20 -20.58
C ILE A 201 15.95 -14.19 -20.24
N ILE A 202 16.73 -14.54 -21.27
CA ILE A 202 17.75 -15.59 -21.22
C ILE A 202 19.10 -15.05 -20.69
N GLU A 203 19.26 -13.72 -20.61
CA GLU A 203 20.51 -13.08 -20.18
C GLU A 203 20.27 -12.07 -19.05
N ALA A 204 20.78 -12.40 -17.86
CA ALA A 204 21.33 -11.40 -16.94
C ALA A 204 22.83 -11.66 -16.92
N ARG A 205 23.55 -11.29 -17.99
CA ARG A 205 25.02 -11.34 -17.97
C ARG A 205 25.50 -10.22 -17.05
N GLY A 206 25.77 -10.55 -15.80
CA GLY A 206 26.82 -9.87 -15.06
C GLY A 206 28.14 -10.23 -15.72
N GLU A 207 28.57 -9.47 -16.73
CA GLU A 207 29.95 -9.52 -17.16
C GLU A 207 30.79 -8.86 -16.06
N GLU A 208 31.50 -9.69 -15.31
CA GLU A 208 32.61 -9.28 -14.46
C GLU A 208 33.60 -8.44 -15.29
N LYS A 209 33.90 -7.23 -14.84
CA LYS A 209 35.09 -6.46 -15.21
C LYS A 209 35.87 -6.13 -13.96
#